data_AF-A0A0R3JR75-F1
#
_entry.id   AF-A0A0R3JR75-F1
#
_cell.length_a   1.000
_cell.length_b   1.000
_cell.length_c   1.000
_cell.angle_alpha   90.00
_cell.angle_beta   90.00
_cell.angle_gamma   90.00
#
_symmetry.space_group_name_H-M   'P 1'
#
loop_
_entity.id
_entity.type
_entity.pdbx_description
1 polymer ?
#
loop_
_entity_poly.entity_id
_entity_poly.type
_entity_poly.pdbx_seq_one_letter_code
_entity_poly.pdbx_strand_id
1 'polypeptide(L)'
;MGEDMDIMGNIRLIENYKTFLLTSVADLHISMLKGNRANVEEIKDEISQIIILSYLLSKKLGIDYSSIDEKIIKKLRVSLSEENNKEQGDYLSLITYLKEGRE
;
A
#
# COMPACT_ATOMS: atom_id res chain seq x y z
N MET A 1 -20.94 -7.35 -25.95
CA MET A 1 -21.62 -7.59 -24.66
C MET A 1 -20.69 -8.14 -23.57
N GLY A 2 -19.60 -8.87 -23.89
CA GLY A 2 -18.65 -9.35 -22.88
C GLY A 2 -17.63 -8.31 -22.39
N GLU A 3 -17.12 -7.44 -23.28
CA GLU A 3 -16.12 -6.42 -22.92
C GLU A 3 -16.69 -5.32 -22.02
N ASP A 4 -17.90 -4.81 -22.31
CA ASP A 4 -18.55 -3.78 -21.48
C ASP A 4 -18.86 -4.30 -20.05
N MET A 5 -19.17 -5.59 -19.92
CA MET A 5 -19.45 -6.23 -18.63
C MET A 5 -18.16 -6.45 -17.82
N ASP A 6 -17.04 -6.75 -18.48
CA ASP A 6 -15.71 -6.86 -17.84
C ASP A 6 -15.19 -5.48 -17.41
N ILE A 7 -15.38 -4.45 -18.26
CA ILE A 7 -15.04 -3.06 -17.92
C ILE A 7 -15.87 -2.58 -16.72
N MET A 8 -17.20 -2.77 -16.75
CA MET A 8 -18.09 -2.35 -15.66
C MET A 8 -17.85 -3.15 -14.36
N GLY A 9 -17.51 -4.44 -14.48
CA GLY A 9 -17.10 -5.29 -13.36
C GLY A 9 -15.81 -4.82 -12.70
N ASN A 10 -14.80 -4.45 -13.50
CA ASN A 10 -13.55 -3.89 -13.00
C ASN A 10 -13.75 -2.52 -12.35
N ILE A 11 -14.60 -1.65 -12.91
CA ILE A 11 -14.96 -0.37 -12.29
C ILE A 11 -15.59 -0.58 -10.92
N ARG A 12 -16.57 -1.48 -10.79
CA ARG A 12 -17.21 -1.76 -9.50
C ARG A 12 -16.22 -2.34 -8.47
N LEU A 13 -15.32 -3.22 -8.90
CA LEU A 13 -14.27 -3.76 -8.04
C LEU A 13 -13.29 -2.67 -7.57
N ILE A 14 -12.91 -1.75 -8.47
CA ILE A 14 -12.07 -0.59 -8.17
C ILE A 14 -12.75 0.28 -7.10
N GLU A 15 -14.03 0.59 -7.27
CA GLU A 15 -14.77 1.38 -6.26
C GLU A 15 -14.82 0.66 -4.91
N ASN A 16 -15.13 -0.64 -4.89
CA ASN A 16 -15.13 -1.42 -3.66
C ASN A 16 -13.75 -1.43 -2.97
N TYR A 17 -12.66 -1.61 -3.73
CA TYR A 17 -11.31 -1.60 -3.17
C TYR A 17 -10.93 -0.24 -2.60
N LYS A 18 -11.32 0.86 -3.25
CA LYS A 18 -11.13 2.21 -2.69
C LYS A 18 -11.92 2.41 -1.40
N THR A 19 -13.17 1.96 -1.35
CA THR A 19 -13.97 2.01 -0.12
C THR A 19 -13.32 1.21 1.00
N PHE A 20 -12.90 -0.03 0.73
CA PHE A 20 -12.20 -0.84 1.73
C PHE A 20 -10.89 -0.22 2.17
N LEU A 21 -10.14 0.40 1.25
CA LEU A 21 -8.89 1.07 1.60
C LEU A 21 -9.15 2.23 2.56
N LEU A 22 -10.18 3.03 2.30
CA LEU A 22 -10.61 4.12 3.19
C LEU A 22 -11.04 3.57 4.56
N THR A 23 -11.80 2.48 4.59
CA THR A 23 -12.20 1.83 5.83
C THR A 23 -11.01 1.30 6.61
N SER A 24 -10.04 0.63 5.97
CA SER A 24 -8.83 0.14 6.64
C SER A 24 -7.98 1.27 7.23
N VAL A 25 -7.93 2.43 6.58
CA VAL A 25 -7.30 3.63 7.16
C VAL A 25 -8.07 4.13 8.38
N ALA A 26 -9.41 4.16 8.32
CA ALA A 26 -10.23 4.54 9.46
C ALA A 26 -10.06 3.57 10.65
N ASP A 27 -10.00 2.27 10.39
CA ASP A 27 -9.77 1.24 11.41
C ASP A 27 -8.38 1.39 12.04
N LEU A 28 -7.34 1.64 11.22
CA LEU A 28 -5.99 1.92 11.71
C LEU A 28 -5.99 3.13 12.67
N HIS A 29 -6.71 4.21 12.34
CA HIS A 29 -6.85 5.35 13.24
C HIS A 29 -7.49 4.94 14.58
N ILE A 30 -8.57 4.15 14.55
CA ILE A 30 -9.26 3.68 15.76
C ILE A 30 -8.34 2.81 16.62
N SER A 31 -7.60 1.89 15.99
CA SER A 31 -6.67 1.00 16.68
C SER A 31 -5.53 1.77 17.34
N MET A 32 -4.97 2.78 16.66
CA MET A 32 -3.91 3.63 17.23
C MET A 32 -4.41 4.57 18.35
N LEU A 33 -5.69 4.97 18.34
CA LEU A 33 -6.29 5.78 19.42
C LEU A 33 -6.36 5.04 20.77
N LYS A 34 -6.30 3.70 20.77
CA LYS A 34 -6.29 2.89 22.00
C LYS A 34 -4.98 3.07 22.81
N GLY A 35 -3.98 3.77 22.27
CA GLY A 35 -2.72 4.09 22.96
C GLY A 35 -1.98 2.83 23.43
N ASN A 36 -1.57 2.78 24.69
CA ASN A 36 -0.87 1.61 25.28
C ASN A 36 -1.73 0.32 25.33
N ARG A 37 -3.02 0.40 24.98
CA ARG A 37 -3.91 -0.77 24.85
C ARG A 37 -4.11 -1.19 23.40
N ALA A 38 -3.48 -0.50 22.44
CA ALA A 38 -3.52 -0.89 21.05
C ALA A 38 -2.85 -2.26 20.91
N ASN A 39 -3.59 -3.20 20.33
CA ASN A 39 -3.04 -4.49 19.99
C ASN A 39 -2.14 -4.29 18.76
N VAL A 40 -0.84 -4.52 18.92
CA VAL A 40 0.13 -4.41 17.81
C VAL A 40 -0.27 -5.31 16.63
N GLU A 41 -0.95 -6.43 16.90
CA GLU A 41 -1.45 -7.31 15.85
C GLU A 41 -2.59 -6.68 15.05
N GLU A 42 -3.51 -5.94 15.70
CA GLU A 42 -4.56 -5.19 15.00
C GLU A 42 -3.93 -4.16 14.04
N ILE A 43 -2.95 -3.39 14.52
CA ILE A 43 -2.22 -2.41 13.71
C ILE A 43 -1.54 -3.07 12.51
N LYS A 44 -0.89 -4.22 12.72
CA LYS A 44 -0.24 -4.99 11.66
C LYS A 44 -1.26 -5.47 10.62
N ASP A 45 -2.41 -5.96 11.06
CA ASP A 45 -3.48 -6.44 10.18
C ASP A 45 -4.01 -5.29 9.31
N GLU A 46 -4.26 -4.12 9.90
CA GLU A 46 -4.77 -2.95 9.18
C GLU A 46 -3.75 -2.41 8.16
N ILE A 47 -2.46 -2.31 8.54
CA ILE A 47 -1.38 -1.93 7.61
C ILE A 47 -1.26 -2.95 6.47
N SER A 48 -1.34 -4.24 6.78
CA SER A 48 -1.25 -5.30 5.77
C SER A 48 -2.42 -5.21 4.79
N GLN A 49 -3.63 -4.96 5.29
CA GLN A 49 -4.83 -4.78 4.47
C GLN A 49 -4.70 -3.58 3.52
N ILE A 50 -4.15 -2.45 4.00
CA ILE A 50 -3.87 -1.26 3.18
C ILE A 50 -2.91 -1.60 2.03
N ILE A 51 -1.83 -2.34 2.32
CA ILE A 51 -0.84 -2.75 1.31
C ILE A 51 -1.46 -3.69 0.28
N ILE A 52 -2.22 -4.71 0.72
CA ILE A 52 -2.90 -5.66 -0.17
C ILE A 52 -3.86 -4.93 -1.11
N LEU A 53 -4.72 -4.05 -0.57
CA LEU A 53 -5.69 -3.29 -1.36
C LEU A 53 -5.01 -2.36 -2.37
N SER A 54 -3.86 -1.77 -2.00
CA SER A 54 -3.08 -0.92 -2.91
C SER A 54 -2.57 -1.69 -4.13
N TYR A 55 -2.07 -2.92 -3.94
CA TYR A 55 -1.65 -3.78 -5.06
C TYR A 55 -2.85 -4.28 -5.89
N LEU A 56 -3.93 -4.73 -5.25
CA LEU A 56 -5.12 -5.20 -5.97
C LEU A 56 -5.73 -4.07 -6.83
N LEU A 57 -5.74 -2.84 -6.32
CA LEU A 57 -6.17 -1.67 -7.07
C LEU A 57 -5.26 -1.43 -8.29
N SER A 58 -3.94 -1.52 -8.13
CA SER A 58 -3.00 -1.37 -9.26
C SER A 58 -3.27 -2.42 -10.34
N LYS A 59 -3.48 -3.67 -9.96
CA LYS A 59 -3.72 -4.76 -10.91
C LYS A 59 -5.02 -4.55 -11.69
N LYS A 60 -6.08 -4.05 -11.04
CA LYS A 60 -7.35 -3.72 -11.71
C LYS A 60 -7.25 -2.54 -12.66
N LEU A 61 -6.24 -1.68 -12.49
CA LEU A 61 -5.91 -0.60 -13.41
C LEU A 61 -4.93 -1.04 -14.52
N GLY A 62 -4.60 -2.33 -14.62
CA GLY A 62 -3.66 -2.85 -15.60
C GLY A 62 -2.18 -2.61 -15.25
N ILE A 63 -1.87 -2.34 -13.98
CA ILE A 63 -0.51 -2.08 -13.49
C ILE A 63 -0.05 -3.29 -12.68
N ASP A 64 1.03 -3.93 -13.15
CA ASP A 64 1.63 -5.07 -12.46
C ASP A 64 2.30 -4.67 -11.14
N TYR A 65 2.33 -5.61 -10.18
CA TYR A 65 2.89 -5.39 -8.84
C TYR A 65 4.35 -4.93 -8.90
N SER A 66 5.17 -5.55 -9.77
CA SER A 66 6.57 -5.17 -9.98
C SER A 66 6.75 -3.72 -10.46
N SER A 67 5.78 -3.17 -11.20
CA SER A 67 5.84 -1.76 -11.63
C SER A 67 5.59 -0.80 -10.46
N ILE A 68 4.67 -1.14 -9.56
CA ILE A 68 4.46 -0.39 -8.31
C ILE A 68 5.70 -0.44 -7.43
N ASP A 69 6.31 -1.60 -7.34
CA ASP A 69 7.52 -1.89 -6.58
C ASP A 69 8.72 -1.05 -7.00
N GLU A 70 9.02 -1.05 -8.30
CA GLU A 70 10.05 -0.20 -8.88
C GLU A 70 9.75 1.29 -8.63
N LYS A 71 8.47 1.68 -8.71
CA LYS A 71 8.05 3.06 -8.44
C LYS A 71 8.25 3.46 -6.98
N ILE A 72 7.98 2.56 -6.03
CA ILE A 72 8.23 2.77 -4.60
C ILE A 72 9.73 2.98 -4.37
N ILE A 73 10.58 2.08 -4.88
CA ILE A 73 12.04 2.19 -4.75
C ILE A 73 12.55 3.52 -5.34
N LYS A 74 12.03 3.92 -6.51
CA LYS A 74 12.39 5.20 -7.14
C LYS A 74 11.99 6.39 -6.27
N LYS A 75 10.79 6.38 -5.66
CA LYS A 75 10.34 7.43 -4.74
C LYS A 75 11.22 7.52 -3.50
N LEU A 76 11.53 6.39 -2.86
CA LEU A 76 12.41 6.34 -1.70
C LEU A 76 13.80 6.92 -2.01
N ARG A 77 14.36 6.58 -3.18
CA ARG A 77 15.65 7.14 -3.64
C ARG A 77 15.63 8.65 -3.86
N VAL A 78 14.51 9.20 -4.35
CA VAL A 78 14.34 10.65 -4.49
C VAL A 78 14.31 11.29 -3.11
N SER A 79 13.52 10.76 -2.17
CA SER A 79 13.45 11.30 -0.81
C SER A 79 14.77 11.20 -0.04
N LEU A 80 15.65 10.24 -0.38
CA LEU A 80 17.01 10.14 0.15
C LEU A 80 17.96 11.24 -0.35
N SER A 81 17.64 11.89 -1.48
CA SER A 81 18.44 12.98 -2.03
C SER A 81 18.08 14.36 -1.47
N GLU A 82 17.04 14.44 -0.63
CA GLU A 82 16.60 15.66 0.03
C GLU A 82 17.42 15.91 1.31
N GLU A 83 17.95 17.14 1.47
CA GLU A 83 18.72 17.52 2.66
C GLU A 83 17.84 17.48 3.93
N ASN A 84 18.41 16.98 5.04
CA ASN A 84 17.77 16.86 6.37
C ASN A 84 16.68 15.78 6.52
N ASN A 85 16.73 14.72 5.73
CA ASN A 85 15.80 13.60 5.90
C ASN A 85 16.08 12.80 7.18
N LYS A 86 15.21 12.94 8.20
CA LYS A 86 15.29 12.22 9.49
C LYS A 86 15.03 10.71 9.37
N GLU A 87 14.39 10.27 8.29
CA GLU A 87 13.95 8.89 8.04
C GLU A 87 14.90 8.15 7.08
N GLN A 88 16.07 8.72 6.79
CA GLN A 88 17.04 8.15 5.84
C GLN A 88 17.38 6.68 6.13
N GLY A 89 17.54 6.31 7.41
CA GLY A 89 17.81 4.92 7.83
C GLY A 89 16.66 3.96 7.51
N ASP A 90 15.42 4.39 7.75
CA ASP A 90 14.24 3.58 7.49
C ASP A 90 14.02 3.39 5.99
N TYR A 91 14.29 4.43 5.18
CA TYR A 91 14.16 4.34 3.72
C TYR A 91 15.18 3.40 3.10
N LEU A 92 16.43 3.43 3.57
CA LEU A 92 17.45 2.48 3.13
C LEU A 92 17.08 1.05 3.51
N SER A 93 16.62 0.83 4.75
CA SER A 93 16.18 -0.47 5.24
C SER A 93 15.01 -1.02 4.41
N LEU A 94 14.03 -0.16 4.09
CA LEU A 94 12.90 -0.54 3.25
C LEU A 94 13.33 -0.87 1.80
N ILE A 95 14.24 -0.10 1.22
CA ILE A 95 14.78 -0.42 -0.12
C ILE A 95 15.45 -1.79 -0.13
N THR A 96 16.24 -2.11 0.88
CA THR A 96 16.91 -3.42 1.01
C THR A 96 15.88 -4.54 1.12
N TYR A 97 14.92 -4.41 2.04
CA TYR A 97 13.84 -5.38 2.21
C TYR A 97 13.05 -5.65 0.92
N LEU A 98 12.67 -4.60 0.20
CA LEU A 98 11.90 -4.72 -1.06
C LEU A 98 12.70 -5.36 -2.20
N LYS A 99 14.03 -5.34 -2.14
CA LYS A 99 14.89 -6.00 -3.13
C LYS A 99 15.13 -7.46 -2.78
N GLU A 100 15.45 -7.74 -1.53
CA GLU A 100 15.71 -9.10 -1.04
C GLU A 100 14.46 -9.99 -1.13
N GLY A 101 13.27 -9.45 -0.86
CA GLY A 101 12.02 -10.20 -0.93
C GLY A 101 11.47 -10.45 -2.34
N ARG A 102 12.21 -10.05 -3.40
CA ARG A 102 11.74 -10.09 -4.80
C ARG A 102 12.74 -10.72 -5.77
N GLU A 103 13.77 -11.39 -5.25
CA GLU A 103 14.59 -12.39 -5.97
C GLU A 103 13.94 -13.77 -5.88
#